data_AF-A0AAW9KMT2-F1
#
_entry.id   AF-A0AAW9KMT2-F1
#
_cell.length_a   1.000
_cell.length_b   1.000
_cell.length_c   1.000
_cell.angle_alpha   90.00
_cell.angle_beta   90.00
_cell.angle_gamma   90.00
#
_symmetry.space_group_name_H-M   'P 1'
#
loop_
_entity.id
_entity.type
_entity.pdbx_description
1 polymer ?
#
loop_
_entity_poly.entity_id
_entity_poly.type
_entity_poly.pdbx_seq_one_letter_code
_entity_poly.pdbx_strand_id
1 'polypeptide(L)'
;VKYPLADYELTPDMAIVDAELMMSMPRGLTAASGIDVLVHAIEAYVSVLASEYTNGLALEAIRLVFKYLPVAYNEGSTNVKAREKMAHAASIAGLAFANAFLGICHSMAHKLGSFHHLPHGMANALLINESIRFNAADAPTKQTAFAQYKYPNA
;
A
#
# COMPACT_ATOMS: atom_id res chain seq x y z
N VAL A 1 -4.98 13.07 17.54
CA VAL A 1 -5.77 13.33 16.31
C VAL A 1 -4.81 13.33 15.13
N LYS A 2 -5.10 12.64 14.02
CA LYS A 2 -4.30 12.68 12.78
C LYS A 2 -4.93 13.68 11.81
N TYR A 3 -4.13 14.61 11.25
CA TYR A 3 -4.56 15.57 10.22
C TYR A 3 -3.85 15.23 8.90
N PRO A 4 -4.57 14.82 7.85
CA PRO A 4 -3.95 14.59 6.54
C PRO A 4 -3.67 15.93 5.86
N LEU A 5 -2.44 16.13 5.40
CA LEU A 5 -2.03 17.24 4.56
C LEU A 5 -1.55 16.66 3.22
N ALA A 6 -1.98 17.28 2.12
CA ALA A 6 -1.59 16.89 0.78
C ALA A 6 -1.25 18.17 -0.01
N ASP A 7 0.03 18.35 -0.30
CA ASP A 7 0.57 19.49 -1.03
C ASP A 7 1.80 19.03 -1.81
N TYR A 8 2.05 19.61 -2.99
CA TYR A 8 3.24 19.33 -3.77
C TYR A 8 4.53 19.68 -3.01
N GLU A 9 4.48 20.71 -2.16
CA GLU A 9 5.61 21.16 -1.33
C GLU A 9 6.05 20.11 -0.28
N LEU A 10 5.21 19.10 -0.01
CA LEU A 10 5.57 17.98 0.87
C LEU A 10 6.34 16.87 0.13
N THR A 11 6.48 16.97 -1.19
CA THR A 11 7.23 16.00 -2.00
C THR A 11 8.73 16.25 -1.85
N PRO A 12 9.53 15.26 -1.45
CA PRO A 12 10.98 15.45 -1.36
C PRO A 12 11.61 15.64 -2.74
N ASP A 13 12.61 16.52 -2.84
CA ASP A 13 13.39 16.74 -4.08
C ASP A 13 14.17 15.47 -4.51
N MET A 14 14.54 14.63 -3.54
CA MET A 14 15.32 13.42 -3.77
C MET A 14 14.91 12.32 -2.80
N ALA A 15 14.78 11.09 -3.32
CA ALA A 15 14.62 9.87 -2.53
C ALA A 15 15.78 8.91 -2.81
N ILE A 16 16.49 8.49 -1.77
CA ILE A 16 17.58 7.51 -1.84
C ILE A 16 17.04 6.17 -1.32
N VAL A 17 17.06 5.15 -2.17
CA VAL A 17 16.57 3.81 -1.85
C VAL A 17 17.75 2.84 -1.80
N ASP A 18 18.25 2.59 -0.59
CA ASP A 18 19.41 1.73 -0.34
C ASP A 18 19.00 0.49 0.49
N ALA A 19 19.24 -0.69 -0.08
CA ALA A 19 18.90 -1.96 0.56
C ALA A 19 19.79 -2.26 1.79
N GLU A 20 21.02 -1.75 1.83
CA GLU A 20 21.95 -1.98 2.96
C GLU A 20 21.41 -1.39 4.26
N LEU A 21 20.72 -0.23 4.16
CA LEU A 21 20.05 0.42 5.29
C LEU A 21 18.84 -0.38 5.82
N MET A 22 18.40 -1.41 5.11
CA MET A 22 17.24 -2.23 5.46
C MET A 22 17.61 -3.65 5.94
N MET A 23 18.89 -4.04 5.85
CA MET A 23 19.34 -5.40 6.14
C MET A 23 19.03 -5.84 7.58
N SER A 24 19.13 -4.91 8.54
CA SER A 24 18.91 -5.18 9.97
C SER A 24 17.45 -5.14 10.41
N MET A 25 16.50 -4.86 9.50
CA MET A 25 15.08 -4.81 9.86
C MET A 25 14.59 -6.15 10.43
N PRO A 26 13.98 -6.16 11.64
CA PRO A 26 13.43 -7.38 12.21
C PRO A 26 12.38 -8.04 11.33
N ARG A 27 12.21 -9.35 11.49
CA ARG A 27 11.23 -10.15 10.72
C ARG A 27 9.81 -9.59 10.84
N GLY A 28 9.38 -9.24 12.06
CA GLY A 28 8.05 -8.69 12.31
C GLY A 28 7.82 -7.36 11.58
N LEU A 29 8.81 -6.47 11.59
CA LEU A 29 8.75 -5.20 10.85
C LEU A 29 8.70 -5.44 9.34
N THR A 30 9.53 -6.35 8.84
CA THR A 30 9.58 -6.73 7.42
C THR A 30 8.24 -7.26 6.91
N ALA A 31 7.57 -8.13 7.69
CA ALA A 31 6.24 -8.62 7.37
C ALA A 31 5.21 -7.50 7.37
N ALA A 32 5.15 -6.70 8.46
CA ALA A 32 4.17 -5.63 8.58
C ALA A 32 4.30 -4.59 7.46
N SER A 33 5.51 -4.09 7.20
CA SER A 33 5.76 -3.12 6.13
C SER A 33 5.58 -3.74 4.74
N GLY A 34 5.95 -5.01 4.54
CA GLY A 34 5.75 -5.69 3.26
C GLY A 34 4.29 -5.91 2.89
N ILE A 35 3.44 -6.23 3.88
CA ILE A 35 1.99 -6.30 3.68
C ILE A 35 1.42 -4.91 3.42
N ASP A 36 1.91 -3.87 4.09
CA ASP A 36 1.53 -2.48 3.81
C ASP A 36 1.74 -2.11 2.34
N VAL A 37 2.92 -2.46 1.79
CA VAL A 37 3.23 -2.30 0.36
C VAL A 37 2.24 -3.06 -0.54
N LEU A 38 1.87 -4.28 -0.16
CA LEU A 38 0.87 -5.05 -0.91
C LEU A 38 -0.49 -4.34 -0.91
N VAL A 39 -0.93 -3.85 0.25
CA VAL A 39 -2.20 -3.14 0.38
C VAL A 39 -2.18 -1.84 -0.42
N HIS A 40 -1.08 -1.07 -0.39
CA HIS A 40 -0.91 0.11 -1.23
C HIS A 40 -1.15 -0.22 -2.71
N ALA A 41 -0.49 -1.26 -3.22
CA ALA A 41 -0.57 -1.63 -4.62
C ALA A 41 -1.97 -2.16 -5.00
N ILE A 42 -2.59 -3.00 -4.15
CA ILE A 42 -3.95 -3.51 -4.40
C ILE A 42 -4.96 -2.36 -4.41
N GLU A 43 -4.94 -1.50 -3.40
CA GLU A 43 -5.90 -0.39 -3.31
C GLU A 43 -5.71 0.63 -4.42
N ALA A 44 -4.46 0.94 -4.78
CA ALA A 44 -4.17 1.80 -5.93
C ALA A 44 -4.72 1.22 -7.24
N TYR A 45 -4.62 -0.10 -7.44
CA TYR A 45 -5.09 -0.77 -8.65
C TYR A 45 -6.63 -0.77 -8.78
N VAL A 46 -7.35 -0.96 -7.67
CA VAL A 46 -8.82 -0.97 -7.67
C VAL A 46 -9.44 0.41 -7.44
N SER A 47 -8.61 1.43 -7.23
CA SER A 47 -9.06 2.80 -6.94
C SER A 47 -9.95 3.39 -8.05
N VAL A 48 -10.79 4.33 -7.64
CA VAL A 48 -11.60 5.18 -8.54
C VAL A 48 -10.75 6.15 -9.37
N LEU A 49 -9.50 6.38 -8.97
CA LEU A 49 -8.51 7.18 -9.68
C LEU A 49 -7.40 6.33 -10.33
N ALA A 50 -7.58 5.01 -10.41
CA ALA A 50 -6.66 4.13 -11.13
C ALA A 50 -6.62 4.50 -12.63
N SER A 51 -5.43 4.44 -13.23
CA SER A 51 -5.19 4.79 -14.63
C SER A 51 -4.18 3.83 -15.25
N GLU A 52 -4.01 3.88 -16.58
CA GLU A 52 -2.99 3.09 -17.27
C GLU A 52 -1.57 3.36 -16.73
N TYR A 53 -1.31 4.60 -16.30
CA TYR A 53 -0.03 5.00 -15.70
C TYR A 53 0.21 4.38 -14.31
N THR A 54 -0.83 4.19 -13.50
CA THR A 54 -0.69 3.64 -12.14
C THR A 54 -0.85 2.12 -12.10
N ASN A 55 -1.62 1.55 -13.02
CA ASN A 55 -1.91 0.12 -13.05
C ASN A 55 -0.65 -0.74 -13.28
N GLY A 56 0.22 -0.33 -14.20
CA GLY A 56 1.47 -1.04 -14.45
C GLY A 56 2.39 -1.06 -13.22
N LEU A 57 2.45 0.06 -12.50
CA LEU A 57 3.21 0.19 -11.25
C LEU A 57 2.63 -0.71 -10.16
N ALA A 58 1.32 -0.64 -9.93
CA ALA A 58 0.65 -1.45 -8.93
C ALA A 58 0.85 -2.96 -9.17
N LEU A 59 0.67 -3.42 -10.41
CA LEU A 59 0.85 -4.83 -10.78
C LEU A 59 2.30 -5.29 -10.61
N GLU A 60 3.28 -4.46 -10.96
CA GLU A 60 4.70 -4.77 -10.75
C GLU A 60 5.05 -4.84 -9.26
N ALA A 61 4.55 -3.91 -8.45
CA ALA A 61 4.73 -3.95 -7.00
C ALA A 61 4.13 -5.25 -6.41
N ILE A 62 2.90 -5.60 -6.77
CA ILE A 62 2.25 -6.87 -6.35
C ILE A 62 3.14 -8.07 -6.71
N ARG A 63 3.59 -8.14 -7.97
CA ARG A 63 4.45 -9.23 -8.46
C ARG A 63 5.75 -9.34 -7.66
N LEU A 64 6.39 -8.21 -7.34
CA LEU A 64 7.61 -8.20 -6.53
C LEU A 64 7.34 -8.61 -5.09
N VAL A 65 6.27 -8.11 -4.46
CA VAL A 65 5.91 -8.47 -3.08
C VAL A 65 5.68 -9.98 -2.94
N PHE A 66 4.85 -10.58 -3.79
CA PHE A 66 4.61 -12.02 -3.74
C PHE A 66 5.88 -12.84 -3.93
N LYS A 67 6.80 -12.37 -4.79
CA LYS A 67 8.05 -13.07 -5.08
C LYS A 67 9.09 -12.92 -3.96
N TYR A 68 9.23 -11.73 -3.37
CA TYR A 68 10.38 -11.39 -2.54
C TYR A 68 10.06 -11.16 -1.07
N LEU A 69 8.81 -10.85 -0.68
CA LEU A 69 8.48 -10.68 0.74
C LEU A 69 8.72 -11.96 1.56
N PRO A 70 8.32 -13.17 1.12
CA PRO A 70 8.60 -14.39 1.88
C PRO A 70 10.11 -14.62 2.07
N VAL A 71 10.90 -14.32 1.05
CA VAL A 71 12.37 -14.46 1.11
C VAL A 71 12.98 -13.39 2.02
N ALA A 72 12.56 -12.13 1.91
CA ALA A 72 13.01 -11.04 2.78
C ALA A 72 12.62 -11.27 4.25
N TYR A 73 11.47 -11.92 4.51
CA TYR A 73 11.05 -12.29 5.85
C TYR A 73 11.89 -13.39 6.48
N ASN A 74 12.30 -14.40 5.69
CA ASN A 74 13.06 -15.54 6.19
C ASN A 74 14.58 -15.29 6.20
N GLU A 75 15.08 -14.54 5.23
CA GLU A 75 16.51 -14.38 4.93
C GLU A 75 16.94 -12.91 4.85
N GLY A 76 16.14 -11.96 5.34
CA GLY A 76 16.37 -10.52 5.12
C GLY A 76 17.67 -9.94 5.68
N SER A 77 18.36 -10.64 6.59
CA SER A 77 19.66 -10.24 7.12
C SER A 77 20.85 -10.71 6.27
N THR A 78 20.63 -11.65 5.34
CA THR A 78 21.68 -12.22 4.47
C THR A 78 21.35 -12.08 2.99
N ASN A 79 20.09 -11.86 2.64
CA ASN A 79 19.62 -11.79 1.26
C ASN A 79 19.36 -10.34 0.83
N VAL A 80 20.44 -9.65 0.45
CA VAL A 80 20.42 -8.25 -0.03
C VAL A 80 19.47 -8.08 -1.21
N LYS A 81 19.43 -9.05 -2.14
CA LYS A 81 18.55 -9.00 -3.30
C LYS A 81 17.06 -8.99 -2.91
N ALA A 82 16.66 -9.79 -1.92
CA ALA A 82 15.29 -9.78 -1.45
C ALA A 82 14.92 -8.42 -0.82
N ARG A 83 15.83 -7.81 -0.06
CA ARG A 83 15.66 -6.45 0.49
C ARG A 83 15.53 -5.40 -0.60
N GLU A 84 16.45 -5.40 -1.57
CA GLU A 84 16.44 -4.48 -2.70
C GLU A 84 15.12 -4.58 -3.48
N LYS A 85 14.65 -5.80 -3.76
CA LYS A 85 13.40 -5.99 -4.51
C LYS A 85 12.16 -5.60 -3.72
N MET A 86 12.17 -5.76 -2.39
CA MET A 86 11.11 -5.21 -1.54
C MET A 86 11.17 -3.68 -1.44
N ALA A 87 12.37 -3.09 -1.45
CA ALA A 87 12.54 -1.64 -1.48
C ALA A 87 11.98 -1.05 -2.79
N HIS A 88 12.31 -1.66 -3.94
CA HIS A 88 11.70 -1.30 -5.21
C HIS A 88 10.18 -1.48 -5.21
N ALA A 89 9.66 -2.58 -4.67
CA ALA A 89 8.23 -2.80 -4.58
C ALA A 89 7.54 -1.68 -3.77
N ALA A 90 8.15 -1.27 -2.65
CA ALA A 90 7.66 -0.16 -1.83
C ALA A 90 7.64 1.16 -2.59
N SER A 91 8.73 1.50 -3.29
CA SER A 91 8.81 2.73 -4.09
C SER A 91 7.81 2.74 -5.25
N ILE A 92 7.68 1.62 -5.97
CA ILE A 92 6.75 1.49 -7.10
C ILE A 92 5.29 1.57 -6.61
N ALA A 93 4.95 0.91 -5.50
CA ALA A 93 3.64 1.04 -4.88
C ALA A 93 3.38 2.49 -4.45
N GLY A 94 4.40 3.18 -3.91
CA GLY A 94 4.39 4.60 -3.59
C GLY A 94 3.99 5.47 -4.77
N LEU A 95 4.66 5.28 -5.92
CA LEU A 95 4.33 5.99 -7.16
C LEU A 95 2.89 5.69 -7.62
N ALA A 96 2.40 4.45 -7.43
CA ALA A 96 1.03 4.10 -7.76
C ALA A 96 0.02 4.81 -6.87
N PHE A 97 0.11 4.67 -5.53
CA PHE A 97 -0.90 5.20 -4.62
C PHE A 97 -0.83 6.72 -4.48
N ALA A 98 0.33 7.35 -4.68
CA ALA A 98 0.43 8.82 -4.67
C ALA A 98 -0.44 9.45 -5.77
N ASN A 99 -0.68 8.73 -6.88
CA ASN A 99 -1.45 9.22 -8.02
C ASN A 99 -2.85 8.60 -8.11
N ALA A 100 -3.03 7.36 -7.62
CA ALA A 100 -4.31 6.66 -7.63
C ALA A 100 -5.05 6.75 -6.30
N PHE A 101 -4.46 7.30 -5.24
CA PHE A 101 -4.98 7.24 -3.87
C PHE A 101 -5.16 5.79 -3.37
N LEU A 102 -5.75 5.64 -2.19
CA LEU A 102 -5.96 4.38 -1.48
C LEU A 102 -7.45 4.18 -1.21
N GLY A 103 -7.81 3.11 -0.49
CA GLY A 103 -9.19 2.69 -0.29
C GLY A 103 -9.62 2.60 1.17
N ILE A 104 -10.66 1.78 1.37
CA ILE A 104 -11.30 1.59 2.67
C ILE A 104 -10.39 0.89 3.69
N CYS A 105 -9.45 0.04 3.25
CA CYS A 105 -8.51 -0.62 4.14
C CYS A 105 -7.65 0.41 4.86
N HIS A 106 -7.01 1.33 4.13
CA HIS A 106 -6.22 2.41 4.74
C HIS A 106 -7.06 3.35 5.60
N SER A 107 -8.28 3.67 5.15
CA SER A 107 -9.20 4.53 5.89
C SER A 107 -9.55 3.96 7.27
N MET A 108 -9.85 2.65 7.33
CA MET A 108 -10.11 1.94 8.59
C MET A 108 -8.84 1.72 9.41
N ALA A 109 -7.72 1.37 8.77
CA ALA A 109 -6.44 1.14 9.43
C ALA A 109 -5.93 2.41 10.15
N HIS A 110 -6.17 3.61 9.59
CA HIS A 110 -5.85 4.88 10.25
C HIS A 110 -6.60 5.05 11.58
N LYS A 111 -7.87 4.63 11.65
CA LYS A 111 -8.68 4.72 12.87
C LYS A 111 -8.30 3.63 13.86
N LEU A 112 -8.22 2.38 13.40
CA LEU A 112 -7.83 1.23 14.21
C LEU A 112 -6.46 1.46 14.87
N GLY A 113 -5.46 1.85 14.08
CA GLY A 113 -4.11 2.11 14.57
C GLY A 113 -4.04 3.31 15.51
N SER A 114 -4.81 4.39 15.25
CA SER A 114 -4.81 5.56 16.15
C SER A 114 -5.50 5.28 17.49
N PHE A 115 -6.52 4.43 17.52
CA PHE A 115 -7.29 4.16 18.73
C PHE A 115 -6.64 3.08 19.60
N HIS A 116 -6.09 2.03 18.97
CA HIS A 116 -5.47 0.89 19.69
C HIS A 116 -3.94 0.91 19.69
N HIS A 117 -3.31 1.95 19.15
CA HIS A 117 -1.85 2.07 19.06
C HIS A 117 -1.17 0.91 18.32
N LEU A 118 -1.84 0.38 17.29
CA LEU A 118 -1.30 -0.70 16.46
C LEU A 118 -0.33 -0.15 15.40
N PRO A 119 0.76 -0.86 15.08
CA PRO A 119 1.60 -0.56 13.93
C PRO A 119 0.78 -0.53 12.64
N HIS A 120 1.02 0.45 11.76
CA HIS A 120 0.17 0.71 10.60
C HIS A 120 0.02 -0.49 9.65
N GLY A 121 1.14 -1.08 9.20
CA GLY A 121 1.11 -2.25 8.32
C GLY A 121 0.41 -3.47 8.95
N MET A 122 0.43 -3.59 10.28
CA MET A 122 -0.34 -4.62 10.99
C MET A 122 -1.85 -4.32 10.97
N ALA A 123 -2.25 -3.07 11.17
CA ALA A 123 -3.65 -2.67 11.05
C ALA A 123 -4.19 -2.93 9.63
N ASN A 124 -3.40 -2.62 8.59
CA ASN A 124 -3.73 -2.96 7.21
C ASN A 124 -3.84 -4.49 7.00
N ALA A 125 -2.89 -5.27 7.51
CA ALA A 125 -2.91 -6.73 7.42
C ALA A 125 -4.15 -7.36 8.06
N LEU A 126 -4.64 -6.80 9.17
CA LEU A 126 -5.86 -7.27 9.85
C LEU A 126 -7.14 -6.99 9.06
N LEU A 127 -7.13 -5.98 8.18
CA LEU A 127 -8.33 -5.46 7.52
C LEU A 127 -8.43 -5.82 6.04
N ILE A 128 -7.32 -6.19 5.38
CA ILE A 128 -7.30 -6.34 3.92
C ILE A 128 -8.27 -7.39 3.40
N ASN A 129 -8.42 -8.54 4.09
CA ASN A 129 -9.33 -9.60 3.64
C ASN A 129 -10.79 -9.14 3.67
N GLU A 130 -11.20 -8.45 4.73
CA GLU A 130 -12.56 -7.92 4.83
C GLU A 130 -12.79 -6.77 3.84
N SER A 131 -11.76 -5.95 3.60
CA SER A 131 -11.81 -4.88 2.59
C SER A 131 -11.96 -5.43 1.18
N ILE A 132 -11.26 -6.52 0.84
CA ILE A 132 -11.41 -7.22 -0.45
C ILE A 132 -12.83 -7.79 -0.58
N ARG A 133 -13.34 -8.47 0.46
CA ARG A 133 -14.72 -9.01 0.44
C ARG A 133 -15.77 -7.92 0.25
N PHE A 134 -15.60 -6.80 0.95
CA PHE A 134 -16.49 -5.64 0.82
C PHE A 134 -16.45 -5.06 -0.60
N ASN A 135 -15.27 -4.92 -1.20
CA ASN A 135 -15.12 -4.37 -2.55
C ASN A 135 -15.52 -5.35 -3.66
N ALA A 136 -15.46 -6.67 -3.42
CA ALA A 136 -15.75 -7.72 -4.41
C ALA A 136 -17.23 -8.15 -4.43
N ALA A 137 -18.17 -7.25 -4.12
CA ALA A 137 -19.60 -7.50 -4.21
C ALA A 137 -20.02 -7.81 -5.66
N ASP A 138 -21.18 -8.47 -5.86
CA ASP A 138 -21.69 -8.91 -7.17
C ASP A 138 -21.80 -7.77 -8.20
N ALA A 139 -22.09 -6.55 -7.74
CA ALA A 139 -22.12 -5.33 -8.54
C ALA A 139 -21.28 -4.24 -7.84
N PRO A 140 -19.94 -4.31 -7.94
CA PRO A 140 -19.08 -3.44 -7.17
C PRO A 140 -19.14 -2.02 -7.76
N THR A 141 -19.52 -1.05 -6.94
CA THR A 141 -19.49 0.36 -7.33
C THR A 141 -18.23 1.00 -6.78
N LYS A 142 -17.48 1.69 -7.66
CA LYS A 142 -16.35 2.52 -7.28
C LYS A 142 -16.88 3.76 -6.54
N GLN A 143 -17.09 3.62 -5.22
CA GLN A 143 -17.57 4.71 -4.38
C GLN A 143 -16.49 5.80 -4.32
N THR A 144 -16.82 7.00 -4.81
CA THR A 144 -15.92 8.16 -4.80
C THR A 144 -16.35 9.16 -3.73
N ALA A 145 -15.41 9.93 -3.18
CA ALA A 145 -15.70 11.02 -2.26
C ALA A 145 -16.24 12.29 -2.96
N PHE A 146 -16.27 12.32 -4.30
CA PHE A 146 -16.97 13.38 -5.02
C PHE A 146 -18.47 13.16 -4.85
N ALA A 147 -19.21 14.26 -4.68
CA ALA A 147 -20.66 14.19 -4.56
C ALA A 147 -21.21 13.28 -5.66
N GLN A 148 -21.86 12.20 -5.27
CA GLN A 148 -22.71 11.47 -6.19
C GLN A 148 -23.80 12.46 -6.61
N TYR A 149 -23.68 13.03 -7.80
CA TYR A 149 -24.84 13.57 -8.46
C TYR A 149 -25.88 12.45 -8.54
N LYS A 150 -27.16 12.85 -8.49
CA LYS A 150 -28.36 12.06 -8.18
C LYS A 150 -28.44 10.60 -8.67
N TYR A 151 -27.63 10.16 -9.63
CA TYR A 151 -27.54 8.78 -10.08
C TYR A 151 -26.07 8.36 -10.34
N PRO A 152 -25.64 7.16 -9.89
CA PRO A 152 -24.39 6.56 -10.37
C PRO A 152 -24.56 6.21 -11.85
N ASN A 153 -23.75 6.81 -12.71
CA ASN A 153 -23.57 6.28 -14.06
C ASN A 153 -22.65 5.07 -13.93
N ALA A 154 -23.27 3.89 -13.87
CA ALA A 154 -22.59 2.61 -14.05
C ALA A 154 -22.07 2.45 -15.48
#